data_AF-A0A840F8T4-F1
#
_entry.id   AF-A0A840F8T4-F1
#
_cell.length_a   1.000
_cell.length_b   1.000
_cell.length_c   1.000
_cell.angle_alpha   90.00
_cell.angle_beta   90.00
_cell.angle_gamma   90.00
#
_symmetry.space_group_name_H-M   'P 1'
#
loop_
_entity.id
_entity.type
_entity.pdbx_description
1 polymer ?
#
loop_
_entity_poly.entity_id
_entity_poly.type
_entity_poly.pdbx_seq_one_letter_code
_entity_poly.pdbx_strand_id
1 'polypeptide(L)'
;MGNEYRAKVFKSGNSVAVRIPKALGLEVGQELSMREQNGKIELEKVDARPRKIDLTGIFGSIPQLAALGADDRAFDDRELDWDGKLLRDPR
;
A
#
# COMPACT_ATOMS: atom_id res chain seq x y z
N MET A 1 24.01 -16.94 20.78
CA MET A 1 24.78 -15.68 20.99
C MET A 1 24.00 -14.57 20.31
N GLY A 2 23.47 -13.62 21.08
CA GLY A 2 22.74 -12.48 20.52
C GLY A 2 23.72 -11.40 20.06
N ASN A 3 23.46 -10.79 18.91
CA ASN A 3 24.22 -9.62 18.46
C ASN A 3 23.73 -8.39 19.24
N GLU A 4 24.63 -7.76 20.00
CA GLU A 4 24.33 -6.49 20.66
C GLU A 4 24.60 -5.34 19.69
N TYR A 5 23.59 -4.48 19.47
CA TYR A 5 23.73 -3.31 18.62
C TYR A 5 23.49 -2.04 19.43
N ARG A 6 24.42 -1.09 19.34
CA ARG A 6 24.24 0.25 19.92
C ARG A 6 23.48 1.13 18.94
N ALA A 7 22.31 1.62 19.36
CA ALA A 7 21.49 2.54 18.59
C ALA A 7 21.47 3.94 19.23
N LYS A 8 21.28 4.97 18.39
CA LYS A 8 21.05 6.34 18.85
C LYS A 8 19.57 6.68 18.78
N VAL A 9 19.07 7.34 19.82
CA VAL A 9 17.75 7.96 19.87
C VAL A 9 17.84 9.38 19.32
N PHE A 10 16.86 9.81 18.54
CA PHE A 10 16.79 11.14 17.95
C PHE A 10 15.35 11.65 17.91
N LYS A 11 15.19 12.97 17.78
CA LYS A 11 13.89 13.62 17.66
C LYS A 11 13.31 13.42 16.26
N SER A 12 12.05 13.03 16.17
CA SER A 12 11.28 12.88 14.94
C SER A 12 9.95 13.61 15.12
N GLY A 13 9.91 14.90 14.78
CA GLY A 13 8.74 15.75 15.01
C GLY A 13 8.41 15.89 16.50
N ASN A 14 7.18 15.52 16.89
CA ASN A 14 6.73 15.47 18.28
C ASN A 14 7.00 14.11 18.95
N SER A 15 7.80 13.25 18.32
CA SER A 15 8.09 11.90 18.79
C SER A 15 9.60 11.65 18.87
N VAL A 16 9.98 10.53 19.47
CA VAL A 16 11.36 10.02 19.48
C VAL A 16 11.45 8.79 18.59
N ALA A 17 12.59 8.63 17.94
CA ALA A 17 12.87 7.48 17.09
C ALA A 17 14.23 6.88 17.44
N VAL A 18 14.36 5.57 17.24
CA VAL A 18 15.62 4.83 17.43
C VAL A 18 16.14 4.37 16.07
N ARG A 19 17.44 4.49 15.84
CA ARG A 19 18.07 3.94 14.62
C ARG A 19 18.20 2.43 14.73
N ILE A 20 17.47 1.72 13.88
CA ILE A 20 17.53 0.27 13.80
C ILE A 20 18.55 -0.13 12.72
N PRO A 21 19.60 -0.91 13.06
CA PRO A 21 20.54 -1.43 12.07
C PRO A 21 19.84 -2.30 11.00
N LYS A 22 20.23 -2.15 9.74
CA LYS A 22 19.69 -2.94 8.61
C LYS A 22 19.85 -4.45 8.79
N ALA A 23 20.86 -4.88 9.56
CA ALA A 23 21.10 -6.28 9.89
C ALA A 23 19.94 -6.97 10.65
N LEU A 24 19.03 -6.20 11.25
CA LEU A 24 17.85 -6.73 11.93
C LEU A 24 16.71 -7.12 10.98
N GLY A 25 16.81 -6.83 9.68
CA GLY A 25 15.84 -7.28 8.67
C GLY A 25 14.44 -6.71 8.88
N LEU A 26 14.36 -5.44 9.29
CA LEU A 26 13.12 -4.67 9.34
C LEU A 26 13.00 -3.81 8.08
N GLU A 27 11.80 -3.78 7.49
CA GLU A 27 11.53 -3.02 6.28
C GLU A 27 10.98 -1.62 6.60
N VAL A 28 11.20 -0.67 5.69
CA VAL A 28 10.66 0.68 5.83
C VAL A 28 9.14 0.63 5.68
N GLY A 29 8.42 1.18 6.66
CA GLY A 29 6.95 1.14 6.70
C GLY A 29 6.35 -0.10 7.39
N GLN A 30 7.19 -0.99 7.92
CA GLN A 30 6.73 -2.12 8.70
C GLN A 30 6.18 -1.69 10.07
N GLU A 31 5.00 -2.18 10.43
CA GLU A 31 4.40 -1.96 11.75
C GLU A 31 4.97 -2.93 12.79
N LEU A 32 5.28 -2.39 13.98
CA LEU A 32 5.80 -3.15 15.11
C LEU A 32 4.95 -2.87 16.35
N SER A 33 4.68 -3.92 17.11
CA SER A 33 4.08 -3.82 18.44
C SER A 33 5.20 -3.51 19.43
N MET A 34 5.05 -2.43 20.19
CA MET A 34 6.02 -2.02 21.20
C MET A 34 5.43 -2.21 22.59
N ARG A 35 6.09 -3.01 23.42
CA ARG A 35 5.72 -3.21 24.84
C ARG A 35 6.88 -2.82 25.73
N GLU A 36 6.59 -2.04 26.77
CA GLU A 36 7.55 -1.75 27.82
C GLU A 36 7.36 -2.78 28.95
N GLN A 37 8.41 -3.53 29.28
CA GLN A 37 8.44 -4.47 30.39
C GLN A 37 9.76 -4.33 31.16
N ASN A 38 9.68 -4.03 32.45
CA ASN A 38 10.84 -3.93 33.35
C ASN A 38 11.95 -2.99 32.82
N GLY A 39 11.58 -1.85 32.22
CA GLY A 39 12.54 -0.91 31.64
C GLY A 39 13.20 -1.39 30.34
N LYS A 40 12.75 -2.51 29.77
CA LYS A 40 13.11 -2.98 28.43
C LYS A 40 11.98 -2.68 27.47
N ILE A 41 12.34 -2.28 26.26
CA ILE A 41 11.40 -2.10 25.15
C ILE A 41 11.49 -3.35 24.28
N GLU A 42 10.42 -4.13 24.26
CA GLU A 42 10.27 -5.30 23.40
C GLU A 42 9.50 -4.87 22.14
N LEU A 43 10.06 -5.22 20.98
CA LEU A 43 9.49 -4.94 19.66
C LEU A 43 9.16 -6.27 18.98
N GLU A 44 7.88 -6.48 18.70
CA GLU A 44 7.39 -7.67 18.00
C GLU A 44 6.88 -7.28 16.60
N LYS A 45 7.20 -8.11 15.60
CA LYS A 45 6.66 -7.92 14.25
C LYS A 45 5.16 -8.13 14.30
N VAL A 46 4.38 -7.10 13.96
CA VAL A 46 2.96 -7.29 13.70
C VAL A 46 2.89 -7.95 12.33
N ASP A 47 2.37 -9.18 12.29
CA ASP A 47 2.04 -9.79 11.01
C ASP A 47 1.04 -8.86 10.34
N ALA A 48 1.50 -8.17 9.29
CA ALA A 48 0.65 -7.31 8.50
C ALA A 48 -0.30 -8.22 7.75
N ARG A 49 -1.37 -8.67 8.43
CA ARG A 49 -2.44 -9.42 7.81
C ARG A 49 -2.80 -8.60 6.57
N PRO A 50 -2.70 -9.17 5.36
CA PRO A 50 -2.94 -8.41 4.15
C PRO A 50 -4.28 -7.70 4.34
N ARG A 51 -4.29 -6.38 4.18
CA ARG A 51 -5.50 -5.57 4.24
C ARG A 51 -6.37 -5.98 3.06
N LYS A 52 -7.04 -7.12 3.19
CA LYS A 52 -8.00 -7.60 2.23
C LYS A 52 -9.11 -6.58 2.21
N ILE A 53 -9.42 -6.08 1.03
CA ILE A 53 -10.64 -5.31 0.82
C ILE A 53 -11.78 -6.25 1.20
N ASP A 54 -12.52 -5.89 2.24
CA ASP A 54 -13.69 -6.65 2.64
C ASP A 54 -14.81 -6.39 1.63
N LEU A 55 -15.08 -7.37 0.79
CA LEU A 55 -16.12 -7.29 -0.24
C LEU A 55 -17.49 -7.69 0.30
N THR A 56 -17.64 -8.09 1.57
CA THR A 56 -18.91 -8.59 2.13
C THR A 56 -20.04 -7.56 2.03
N GLY A 57 -19.73 -6.26 2.16
CA GLY A 57 -20.70 -5.17 1.97
C GLY A 57 -20.83 -4.64 0.55
N ILE A 58 -19.94 -5.04 -0.36
CA ILE A 58 -19.86 -4.53 -1.74
C ILE A 58 -20.45 -5.55 -2.72
N PHE A 59 -20.22 -6.84 -2.46
CA PHE A 59 -20.71 -7.94 -3.28
C PHE A 59 -22.24 -7.94 -3.30
N GLY A 60 -22.82 -7.71 -4.49
CA GLY A 60 -24.27 -7.64 -4.67
C GLY A 60 -24.91 -6.27 -4.39
N SER A 61 -24.13 -5.23 -4.10
CA SER A 61 -24.64 -3.85 -3.93
C SER A 61 -25.19 -3.23 -5.21
N ILE A 62 -24.88 -3.82 -6.37
CA ILE A 62 -25.36 -3.41 -7.70
C ILE A 62 -26.09 -4.61 -8.33
N PRO A 63 -27.37 -4.87 -7.96
CA PRO A 63 -28.11 -6.04 -8.44
C PRO A 63 -28.38 -6.04 -9.95
N GLN A 64 -28.37 -4.85 -10.57
CA GLN A 64 -28.53 -4.67 -12.01
C GLN A 64 -27.22 -4.83 -12.80
N LEU A 65 -26.10 -5.14 -12.15
CA LEU A 65 -24.83 -5.35 -12.82
C LEU A 65 -24.91 -6.65 -13.64
N ALA A 66 -24.92 -6.50 -14.96
CA ALA A 66 -24.92 -7.61 -15.90
C ALA A 66 -23.57 -7.70 -16.62
N ALA A 67 -23.21 -8.92 -17.05
CA ALA A 67 -22.08 -9.12 -17.95
C ALA A 67 -22.38 -8.44 -19.29
N LEU A 68 -21.40 -7.70 -19.82
CA LEU A 68 -21.50 -7.10 -21.14
C LEU A 68 -21.63 -8.18 -22.22
N GLY A 69 -22.53 -7.96 -23.19
CA GLY A 69 -22.69 -8.80 -24.37
C GLY A 69 -21.45 -8.77 -25.27
N ALA A 70 -21.50 -9.53 -26.37
CA ALA A 70 -20.45 -9.44 -27.39
C ALA A 70 -20.46 -8.06 -28.08
N ASP A 71 -21.66 -7.56 -28.42
CA ASP A 71 -21.84 -6.27 -29.08
C ASP A 71 -21.47 -5.07 -28.21
N ASP A 72 -21.72 -5.12 -26.89
CA ASP A 72 -21.30 -4.07 -25.95
C ASP A 72 -19.77 -3.89 -25.88
N ARG A 73 -19.02 -4.90 -26.35
CA ARG A 73 -17.55 -4.91 -26.41
C ARG A 73 -17.04 -4.61 -27.82
N ALA A 74 -17.92 -4.41 -28.79
CA ALA A 74 -17.54 -3.98 -30.12
C ALA A 74 -17.12 -2.49 -30.06
N PHE A 75 -16.01 -2.19 -30.71
CA PHE A 75 -15.57 -0.82 -30.93
C PHE A 75 -15.79 -0.52 -32.42
N ASP A 76 -16.40 0.63 -32.72
CA ASP A 76 -16.38 1.16 -34.07
C ASP A 76 -14.95 1.56 -34.43
N ASP A 77 -14.49 1.11 -35.60
CA ASP A 77 -13.23 1.57 -36.16
C ASP A 77 -13.32 3.07 -36.43
N ARG A 78 -12.47 3.83 -35.75
CA ARG A 78 -12.25 5.24 -36.02
C ARG A 78 -10.91 5.40 -36.72
N GLU A 79 -10.85 6.33 -37.66
CA GLU A 79 -9.59 6.71 -38.28
C GLU A 79 -8.62 7.22 -37.19
N LEU A 80 -7.50 6.53 -37.04
CA LEU A 80 -6.46 6.90 -36.10
C LEU A 80 -5.56 7.94 -36.76
N ASP A 81 -5.31 9.05 -36.06
CA ASP A 81 -4.31 10.02 -36.49
C ASP A 81 -2.92 9.49 -36.18
N TRP A 82 -2.37 8.72 -37.11
CA TRP A 82 -1.00 8.20 -37.06
C TRP A 82 0.06 9.30 -37.19
N ASP A 83 -0.31 10.49 -37.64
CA ASP A 83 0.57 11.64 -37.87
C ASP A 83 0.62 12.57 -36.63
N GLY A 84 -0.23 12.33 -35.63
CA GLY A 84 -0.23 13.03 -34.35
C GLY A 84 -0.78 14.46 -34.40
N LYS A 85 -1.62 14.79 -35.39
CA LYS A 85 -2.30 16.08 -35.42
C LYS A 85 -3.44 16.07 -34.38
N LEU A 86 -3.63 17.18 -33.67
CA LEU A 86 -4.66 17.27 -32.64
C LEU A 86 -6.05 17.07 -33.25
N LEU A 87 -6.79 16.05 -32.80
CA LEU A 87 -8.20 15.86 -33.10
C LEU A 87 -9.01 16.98 -32.42
N ARG A 88 -9.21 18.08 -33.17
CA ARG A 88 -9.91 19.33 -32.86
C ARG A 88 -9.25 20.26 -31.84
N ASP A 89 -9.23 21.51 -32.29
CA ASP A 89 -8.77 22.74 -31.63
C ASP A 89 -9.50 22.99 -30.30
N PRO A 90 -8.79 23.23 -29.18
CA PRO A 90 -9.40 23.63 -27.92
C PRO A 90 -9.85 25.09 -28.02
N ARG A 91 -11.12 25.30 -28.40
CA ARG A 91 -11.83 26.54 -28.14
C ARG A 91 -12.58 26.46 -26.81
#